data_AF-A0A0C3DPU2-F1
#
_entry.id   AF-A0A0C3DPU2-F1
#
_cell.length_a   1.000
_cell.length_b   1.000
_cell.length_c   1.000
_cell.angle_alpha   90.00
_cell.angle_beta   90.00
_cell.angle_gamma   90.00
#
_symmetry.space_group_name_H-M   'P 1'
#
loop_
_entity.id
_entity.type
_entity.pdbx_description
1 polymer ?
#
loop_
_entity_poly.entity_id
_entity_poly.type
_entity_poly.pdbx_seq_one_letter_code
_entity_poly.pdbx_strand_id
1 'polypeptide(L)'
;MKRCTQTTLDSLLCHGLPPELIALATAPLPTSHLFHEASWSADALDELELCHWGACPPFSQPEPADTMQEAQFTKNLTHVFFGQKVHLENQAKVHRECRYRSGARNEIITELLTIVMQGFREWVQLKDSIAGCTVRRHKEMATSLLQWHARIIYSYYHEAGMLEQGENPY
;
A
#
# COMPACT_ATOMS: atom_id res chain seq x y z
N MET A 1 -3.97 -7.59 26.43
CA MET A 1 -3.11 -7.77 25.24
C MET A 1 -2.54 -6.42 24.71
N LYS A 2 -1.94 -5.56 25.56
CA LYS A 2 -1.43 -4.23 25.15
C LYS A 2 0.10 -4.16 24.94
N ARG A 3 0.80 -5.27 25.20
CA ARG A 3 2.28 -5.29 25.26
C ARG A 3 2.94 -5.56 23.91
N CYS A 4 2.21 -6.11 22.93
CA CYS A 4 2.75 -6.46 21.61
C CYS A 4 2.82 -5.26 20.65
N THR A 5 1.91 -4.29 20.82
CA THR A 5 1.80 -3.11 19.94
C THR A 5 2.83 -2.01 20.22
N GLN A 6 3.39 -1.95 21.43
CA GLN A 6 4.40 -0.96 21.81
C GLN A 6 5.79 -1.35 21.27
N THR A 7 6.14 -2.64 21.36
CA THR A 7 7.44 -3.19 20.93
C THR A 7 7.70 -3.01 19.43
N THR A 8 6.64 -3.11 18.62
CA THR A 8 6.70 -2.90 17.17
C THR A 8 6.99 -1.45 16.80
N LEU A 9 6.55 -0.50 17.65
CA LEU A 9 6.70 0.94 17.44
C LEU A 9 8.10 1.43 17.80
N ASP A 10 8.61 0.97 18.95
CA ASP A 10 9.96 1.28 19.42
C ASP A 10 11.02 0.73 18.45
N SER A 11 10.75 -0.43 17.83
CA SER A 11 11.67 -1.01 16.85
C SER A 11 11.76 -0.21 15.54
N LEU A 12 10.67 0.40 15.07
CA LEU A 12 10.69 1.26 13.87
C LEU A 12 11.47 2.55 14.11
N LEU A 13 11.23 3.17 15.27
CA LEU A 13 11.85 4.44 15.66
C LEU A 13 13.34 4.27 16.04
N CYS A 14 13.76 3.09 16.52
CA CYS A 14 15.16 2.82 16.89
C CYS A 14 15.98 2.04 15.85
N HIS A 15 15.37 1.20 15.00
CA HIS A 15 16.10 0.32 14.07
C HIS A 15 15.79 0.55 12.58
N GLY A 16 14.87 1.46 12.26
CA GLY A 16 14.47 1.76 10.88
C GLY A 16 13.53 0.71 10.28
N LEU A 17 13.24 0.87 8.97
CA LEU A 17 12.35 -0.04 8.24
C LEU A 17 12.99 -1.42 8.03
N PRO A 18 12.26 -2.54 8.20
CA PRO A 18 12.79 -3.87 7.93
C PRO A 18 13.26 -4.03 6.47
N PRO A 19 14.38 -4.75 6.20
CA PRO A 19 14.90 -4.92 4.85
C PRO A 19 13.91 -5.53 3.86
N GLU A 20 13.08 -6.47 4.32
CA GLU A 20 12.03 -7.08 3.51
C GLU A 20 10.94 -6.08 3.10
N LEU A 21 10.57 -5.17 4.00
CA LEU A 21 9.63 -4.10 3.70
C LEU A 21 10.23 -3.17 2.64
N ILE A 22 11.49 -2.80 2.78
CA ILE A 22 12.21 -1.97 1.79
C ILE A 22 12.25 -2.69 0.43
N ALA A 23 12.57 -3.98 0.41
CA ALA A 23 12.60 -4.78 -0.83
C ALA A 23 11.23 -4.82 -1.53
N LEU A 24 10.14 -5.01 -0.78
CA LEU A 24 8.79 -4.97 -1.34
C LEU A 24 8.40 -3.55 -1.82
N ALA A 25 8.75 -2.52 -1.06
CA ALA A 25 8.46 -1.13 -1.40
C ALA A 25 9.18 -0.68 -2.68
N THR A 26 10.39 -1.19 -2.92
CA THR A 26 11.24 -0.80 -4.06
C THR A 26 11.12 -1.73 -5.27
N ALA A 27 10.38 -2.83 -5.16
CA ALA A 27 10.03 -3.65 -6.30
C ALA A 27 9.36 -2.79 -7.41
N PRO A 28 9.42 -3.17 -8.69
CA PRO A 28 8.75 -2.42 -9.76
C PRO A 28 7.22 -2.53 -9.66
N LEU A 29 6.52 -1.47 -10.07
CA LEU A 29 5.07 -1.52 -10.32
C LEU A 29 4.82 -2.07 -11.74
N PRO A 30 3.60 -2.57 -12.02
CA PRO A 30 3.20 -2.91 -13.38
C PRO A 30 3.32 -1.70 -14.32
N THR A 31 3.58 -1.96 -15.60
CA THR A 31 3.68 -0.95 -16.67
C THR A 31 2.72 -1.24 -17.83
N SER A 32 1.69 -2.05 -17.58
CA SER A 32 0.70 -2.40 -18.59
C SER A 32 -0.26 -1.25 -18.90
N HIS A 33 -0.93 -1.31 -20.05
CA HIS A 33 -2.00 -0.38 -20.41
C HIS A 33 -3.04 -0.20 -19.29
N LEU A 34 -3.56 -1.32 -18.73
CA LEU A 34 -4.56 -1.29 -17.65
C LEU A 34 -4.10 -0.53 -16.41
N PHE A 35 -2.81 -0.68 -16.04
CA PHE A 35 -2.24 0.06 -14.93
C PHE A 35 -2.22 1.56 -15.22
N HIS A 36 -1.77 1.97 -16.42
CA HIS A 36 -1.71 3.37 -16.79
C HIS A 36 -3.09 4.02 -16.84
N GLU A 37 -4.06 3.32 -17.43
CA GLU A 37 -5.45 3.76 -17.51
C GLU A 37 -6.05 3.97 -16.11
N ALA A 38 -5.94 2.98 -15.22
CA ALA A 38 -6.37 3.07 -13.82
C ALA A 38 -5.63 4.15 -13.03
N SER A 39 -4.36 4.43 -13.37
CA SER A 39 -3.57 5.46 -12.68
C SER A 39 -3.99 6.90 -13.03
N TRP A 40 -4.66 7.09 -14.16
CA TRP A 40 -5.03 8.41 -14.68
C TRP A 40 -6.50 8.75 -14.47
N SER A 41 -7.39 7.76 -14.50
CA SER A 41 -8.84 7.99 -14.44
C SER A 41 -9.54 6.95 -13.59
N ALA A 42 -10.30 7.42 -12.59
CA ALA A 42 -11.20 6.58 -11.79
C ALA A 42 -12.41 6.07 -12.60
N ASP A 43 -12.74 6.73 -13.71
CA ASP A 43 -13.94 6.43 -14.52
C ASP A 43 -13.65 5.52 -15.72
N ALA A 44 -12.38 5.19 -15.97
CA ALA A 44 -12.00 4.45 -17.18
C ALA A 44 -12.25 2.95 -17.07
N LEU A 45 -12.32 2.40 -15.85
CA LEU A 45 -12.48 0.98 -15.58
C LEU A 45 -13.60 0.76 -14.54
N ASP A 46 -14.32 -0.35 -14.67
CA ASP A 46 -15.27 -0.78 -13.63
C ASP A 46 -14.50 -1.35 -12.44
N GLU A 47 -14.24 -0.49 -11.46
CA GLU A 47 -13.42 -0.76 -10.29
C GLU A 47 -14.23 -1.20 -9.06
N LEU A 48 -15.54 -1.43 -9.21
CA LEU A 48 -16.43 -1.74 -8.07
C LEU A 48 -15.97 -2.97 -7.29
N GLU A 49 -15.40 -3.96 -7.97
CA GLU A 49 -14.91 -5.18 -7.32
C GLU A 49 -13.57 -5.00 -6.59
N LEU A 50 -12.80 -3.94 -6.87
CA LEU A 50 -11.52 -3.67 -6.22
C LEU A 50 -11.67 -3.37 -4.72
N CYS A 51 -12.81 -2.84 -4.30
CA CYS A 51 -13.05 -2.52 -2.90
C CYS A 51 -12.89 -3.77 -2.00
N HIS A 52 -13.23 -4.95 -2.50
CA HIS A 52 -13.11 -6.19 -1.76
C HIS A 52 -11.66 -6.65 -1.56
N TRP A 53 -10.77 -6.27 -2.47
CA TRP A 53 -9.36 -6.66 -2.46
C TRP A 53 -8.48 -5.67 -1.68
N GLY A 54 -9.05 -4.54 -1.25
CA GLY A 54 -8.39 -3.58 -0.36
C GLY A 54 -8.36 -3.99 1.11
N ALA A 55 -9.12 -5.02 1.50
CA ALA A 55 -9.17 -5.52 2.87
C ALA A 55 -8.09 -6.61 3.14
N CYS A 56 -7.70 -6.79 4.40
CA CYS A 56 -6.87 -7.94 4.79
C CYS A 56 -7.63 -9.25 4.55
N PRO A 57 -6.95 -10.33 4.11
CA PRO A 57 -7.57 -11.64 3.95
C PRO A 57 -8.05 -12.19 5.31
N PRO A 58 -9.00 -13.15 5.33
CA PRO A 58 -9.51 -13.89 4.17
C PRO A 58 -10.48 -13.07 3.30
N PHE A 59 -10.33 -13.22 1.99
CA PHE A 59 -11.24 -12.63 1.01
C PHE A 59 -12.53 -13.46 0.91
N SER A 60 -13.67 -12.77 0.78
CA SER A 60 -15.00 -13.40 0.66
C SER A 60 -15.28 -13.98 -0.73
N GLN A 61 -14.42 -13.69 -1.70
CA GLN A 61 -14.57 -14.15 -3.08
C GLN A 61 -14.43 -15.67 -3.16
N PRO A 62 -15.25 -16.34 -3.99
CA PRO A 62 -15.12 -17.77 -4.19
C PRO A 62 -13.79 -18.11 -4.87
N GLU A 63 -13.30 -19.32 -4.61
CA GLU A 63 -12.14 -19.87 -5.31
C GLU A 63 -12.44 -19.96 -6.82
N PRO A 64 -11.65 -19.30 -7.68
CA PRO A 64 -11.83 -19.41 -9.12
C PRO A 64 -11.31 -20.74 -9.64
N ALA A 65 -11.80 -21.15 -10.82
CA ALA A 65 -11.25 -22.30 -11.52
C ALA A 65 -9.76 -22.09 -11.85
N ASP A 66 -8.95 -23.14 -11.71
CA ASP A 66 -7.53 -23.08 -12.07
C ASP A 66 -7.34 -23.15 -13.59
N THR A 67 -7.61 -22.04 -14.27
CA THR A 67 -7.44 -21.90 -15.72
C THR A 67 -6.46 -20.78 -16.05
N MET A 68 -5.92 -20.82 -17.28
CA MET A 68 -5.07 -19.75 -17.80
C MET A 68 -5.82 -18.41 -17.92
N GLN A 69 -7.10 -18.46 -18.27
CA GLN A 69 -7.95 -17.27 -18.37
C GLN A 69 -8.08 -16.60 -17.00
N GLU A 70 -8.29 -17.39 -15.95
CA GLU A 70 -8.39 -16.90 -14.58
C GLU A 70 -7.06 -16.38 -14.02
N ALA A 71 -5.94 -17.00 -14.41
CA ALA A 71 -4.61 -16.47 -14.11
C ALA A 71 -4.40 -15.09 -14.75
N GLN A 72 -4.74 -14.96 -16.04
CA GLN A 72 -4.61 -13.70 -16.75
C GLN A 72 -5.56 -12.62 -16.20
N PHE A 73 -6.79 -12.99 -15.85
CA PHE A 73 -7.74 -12.10 -15.19
C PHE A 73 -7.19 -11.60 -13.85
N THR A 74 -6.67 -12.50 -13.01
CA THR A 74 -6.08 -12.13 -11.72
C THR A 74 -4.87 -11.20 -11.91
N LYS A 75 -4.01 -11.47 -12.89
CA LYS A 75 -2.90 -10.57 -13.22
C LYS A 75 -3.40 -9.19 -13.62
N ASN A 76 -4.39 -9.11 -14.50
CA ASN A 76 -5.00 -7.84 -14.90
C ASN A 76 -5.58 -7.10 -13.69
N LEU A 77 -6.26 -7.82 -12.79
CA LEU A 77 -6.80 -7.27 -11.54
C LEU A 77 -5.72 -6.63 -10.67
N THR A 78 -4.56 -7.29 -10.50
CA THR A 78 -3.43 -6.67 -9.74
C THR A 78 -2.92 -5.39 -10.40
N HIS A 79 -2.92 -5.33 -11.74
CA HIS A 79 -2.47 -4.14 -12.47
C HIS A 79 -3.42 -2.96 -12.26
N VAL A 80 -4.74 -3.20 -12.37
CA VAL A 80 -5.76 -2.17 -12.11
C VAL A 80 -5.69 -1.74 -10.64
N PHE A 81 -5.59 -2.68 -9.70
CA PHE A 81 -5.41 -2.39 -8.28
C PHE A 81 -4.25 -1.42 -8.03
N PHE A 82 -3.06 -1.70 -8.58
CA PHE A 82 -1.92 -0.80 -8.42
C PHE A 82 -2.14 0.55 -9.08
N GLY A 83 -2.78 0.59 -10.26
CA GLY A 83 -3.07 1.86 -10.94
C GLY A 83 -3.99 2.75 -10.12
N GLN A 84 -5.12 2.21 -9.65
CA GLN A 84 -6.06 2.93 -8.77
C GLN A 84 -5.36 3.44 -7.50
N LYS A 85 -4.54 2.60 -6.88
CA LYS A 85 -3.77 2.97 -5.68
C LYS A 85 -2.79 4.12 -5.94
N VAL A 86 -2.10 4.11 -7.08
CA VAL A 86 -1.24 5.22 -7.52
C VAL A 86 -2.05 6.48 -7.80
N HIS A 87 -3.23 6.36 -8.42
CA HIS A 87 -4.10 7.50 -8.68
C HIS A 87 -4.49 8.22 -7.37
N LEU A 88 -4.97 7.45 -6.39
CA LEU A 88 -5.34 7.96 -5.06
C LEU A 88 -4.15 8.58 -4.33
N GLU A 89 -2.97 7.95 -4.41
CA GLU A 89 -1.77 8.48 -3.78
C GLU A 89 -1.31 9.79 -4.42
N ASN A 90 -1.39 9.92 -5.75
CA ASN A 90 -1.04 11.16 -6.44
C ASN A 90 -1.98 12.31 -6.01
N GLN A 91 -3.28 12.04 -5.87
CA GLN A 91 -4.24 13.02 -5.35
C GLN A 91 -3.90 13.42 -3.91
N ALA A 92 -3.60 12.44 -3.05
CA ALA A 92 -3.21 12.68 -1.68
C ALA A 92 -1.93 13.53 -1.61
N LYS A 93 -0.92 13.23 -2.45
CA LYS A 93 0.33 14.00 -2.52
C LYS A 93 0.11 15.45 -2.95
N VAL A 94 -0.72 15.69 -3.98
CA VAL A 94 -1.07 17.06 -4.41
C VAL A 94 -1.76 17.83 -3.27
N HIS A 95 -2.65 17.18 -2.53
CA HIS A 95 -3.31 17.79 -1.38
C HIS A 95 -2.31 18.13 -0.25
N ARG A 96 -1.39 17.19 0.06
CA ARG A 96 -0.36 17.43 1.07
C ARG A 96 0.61 18.55 0.66
N GLU A 97 0.99 18.63 -0.62
CA GLU A 97 1.80 19.73 -1.15
C GLU A 97 1.12 21.10 -0.95
N CYS A 98 -0.19 21.19 -1.23
CA CYS A 98 -0.96 22.42 -0.99
C CYS A 98 -0.95 22.83 0.50
N ARG A 99 -1.11 21.85 1.39
CA ARG A 99 -1.05 22.06 2.84
C ARG A 99 0.35 22.48 3.31
N TYR A 100 1.39 21.89 2.74
CA TYR A 100 2.78 22.23 3.04
C TYR A 100 3.07 23.69 2.70
N ARG A 101 2.68 24.13 1.49
CA ARG A 101 2.80 25.54 1.06
C ARG A 101 2.02 26.52 1.95
N SER A 102 0.97 26.04 2.62
CA SER A 102 0.18 26.81 3.59
C SER A 102 0.75 26.81 5.02
N GLY A 103 1.92 26.19 5.23
CA GLY A 103 2.62 26.16 6.53
C GLY A 103 2.23 24.99 7.45
N ALA A 104 1.41 24.04 7.00
CA ALA A 104 0.90 22.94 7.82
C ALA A 104 1.90 21.77 8.00
N ARG A 105 3.19 22.07 8.16
CA ARG A 105 4.29 21.08 8.20
C ARG A 105 4.10 20.06 9.33
N ASN A 106 3.82 20.53 10.53
CA ASN A 106 3.73 19.65 11.71
C ASN A 106 2.51 18.73 11.66
N GLU A 107 1.39 19.22 11.12
CA GLU A 107 0.18 18.43 10.88
C GLU A 107 0.44 17.32 9.85
N ILE A 108 1.16 17.64 8.77
CA ILE A 108 1.53 16.65 7.75
C ILE A 108 2.45 15.58 8.36
N ILE A 109 3.49 15.95 9.11
CA ILE A 109 4.38 14.98 9.78
C ILE A 109 3.57 14.04 10.67
N THR A 110 2.69 14.59 11.51
CA THR A 110 1.87 13.80 12.44
C THR A 110 0.96 12.82 11.71
N GLU A 111 0.33 13.27 10.62
CA GLU A 111 -0.51 12.43 9.76
C GLU A 111 0.29 11.30 9.11
N LEU A 112 1.41 11.61 8.47
CA LEU A 112 2.28 10.63 7.80
C LEU A 112 2.76 9.56 8.81
N LEU A 113 3.24 9.97 9.98
CA LEU A 113 3.69 9.03 11.02
C LEU A 113 2.54 8.17 11.56
N THR A 114 1.34 8.73 11.70
CA THR A 114 0.15 7.97 12.10
C THR A 114 -0.18 6.89 11.06
N ILE A 115 -0.13 7.24 9.77
CA ILE A 115 -0.37 6.31 8.67
C ILE A 115 0.72 5.25 8.62
N VAL A 116 2.00 5.63 8.76
CA VAL A 116 3.14 4.70 8.81
C VAL A 116 2.97 3.69 9.96
N MET A 117 2.62 4.17 11.16
CA MET A 117 2.42 3.31 12.33
C MET A 117 1.27 2.33 12.12
N GLN A 118 0.15 2.80 11.56
CA GLN A 118 -1.00 1.94 11.31
C GLN A 118 -0.71 0.94 10.18
N GLY A 119 -0.18 1.43 9.06
CA GLY A 119 0.20 0.62 7.91
C GLY A 119 1.21 -0.47 8.27
N PHE A 120 2.18 -0.18 9.14
CA PHE A 120 3.14 -1.20 9.58
C PHE A 120 2.49 -2.31 10.40
N ARG A 121 1.56 -1.98 11.30
CA ARG A 121 0.79 -3.00 12.05
C ARG A 121 0.00 -3.89 11.10
N GLU A 122 -0.68 -3.28 10.12
CA GLU A 122 -1.44 -4.00 9.11
C GLU A 122 -0.53 -4.84 8.20
N TRP A 123 0.65 -4.33 7.84
CA TRP A 123 1.62 -5.05 7.03
C TRP A 123 2.14 -6.31 7.72
N VAL A 124 2.45 -6.24 9.03
CA VAL A 124 2.84 -7.41 9.82
C VAL A 124 1.71 -8.44 9.88
N GLN A 125 0.49 -8.00 10.16
CA GLN A 125 -0.69 -8.89 10.22
C GLN A 125 -0.97 -9.55 8.86
N LEU A 126 -0.90 -8.77 7.78
CA LEU A 126 -1.11 -9.25 6.42
C LEU A 126 -0.05 -10.28 6.04
N LYS A 127 1.21 -10.04 6.38
CA LYS A 127 2.31 -10.98 6.14
C LYS A 127 2.05 -12.34 6.79
N ASP A 128 1.63 -12.35 8.05
CA ASP A 128 1.31 -13.60 8.78
C ASP A 128 0.10 -14.32 8.17
N SER A 129 -0.89 -13.56 7.69
CA SER A 129 -2.12 -14.12 7.11
C SER A 129 -1.92 -14.77 5.73
N ILE A 130 -0.94 -14.30 4.93
CA ILE A 130 -0.67 -14.83 3.59
C ILE A 130 -0.25 -16.30 3.62
N ALA A 131 0.40 -16.75 4.68
CA ALA A 131 0.80 -18.16 4.84
C ALA A 131 -0.41 -19.12 4.86
N GLY A 132 -1.59 -18.64 5.27
CA GLY A 132 -2.84 -19.40 5.26
C GLY A 132 -3.62 -19.37 3.94
N CYS A 133 -3.19 -18.56 2.96
CA CYS A 133 -3.88 -18.46 1.67
C CYS A 133 -3.52 -19.65 0.75
N THR A 134 -4.46 -20.57 0.57
CA THR A 134 -4.33 -21.71 -0.35
C THR A 134 -4.75 -21.38 -1.78
N VAL A 135 -5.72 -20.49 -1.94
CA VAL A 135 -6.26 -20.09 -3.25
C VAL A 135 -5.27 -19.16 -3.97
N ARG A 136 -4.89 -19.50 -5.22
CA ARG A 136 -3.91 -18.74 -6.02
C ARG A 136 -4.27 -17.25 -6.11
N ARG A 137 -5.50 -16.93 -6.51
CA ARG A 137 -5.97 -15.54 -6.64
C ARG A 137 -5.83 -14.77 -5.34
N HIS A 138 -6.24 -15.38 -4.22
CA HIS A 138 -6.17 -14.73 -2.91
C HIS A 138 -4.73 -14.47 -2.51
N LYS A 139 -3.83 -15.41 -2.78
CA LYS A 139 -2.39 -15.22 -2.52
C LYS A 139 -1.81 -14.09 -3.37
N GLU A 140 -2.15 -14.00 -4.65
CA GLU A 140 -1.68 -12.94 -5.55
C GLU A 140 -2.19 -11.55 -5.12
N MET A 141 -3.47 -11.44 -4.80
CA MET A 141 -4.06 -10.18 -4.34
C MET A 141 -3.53 -9.77 -2.96
N ALA A 142 -3.40 -10.70 -2.00
CA ALA A 142 -2.82 -10.40 -0.71
C ALA A 142 -1.34 -9.99 -0.82
N THR A 143 -0.57 -10.61 -1.73
CA THR A 143 0.82 -10.22 -1.99
C THR A 143 0.91 -8.81 -2.59
N SER A 144 -0.01 -8.47 -3.50
CA SER A 144 -0.09 -7.14 -4.10
C SER A 144 -0.48 -6.08 -3.06
N LEU A 145 -1.41 -6.38 -2.16
CA LEU A 145 -1.76 -5.52 -1.02
C LEU A 145 -0.57 -5.35 -0.06
N LEU A 146 0.17 -6.42 0.23
CA LEU A 146 1.36 -6.37 1.08
C LEU A 146 2.45 -5.48 0.48
N GLN A 147 2.67 -5.61 -0.83
CA GLN A 147 3.59 -4.75 -1.57
C GLN A 147 3.14 -3.28 -1.52
N TRP A 148 1.85 -3.01 -1.71
CA TRP A 148 1.32 -1.65 -1.62
C TRP A 148 1.50 -1.03 -0.24
N HIS A 149 1.19 -1.77 0.83
CA HIS A 149 1.41 -1.30 2.20
C HIS A 149 2.88 -0.96 2.44
N ALA A 150 3.81 -1.82 1.99
CA ALA A 150 5.23 -1.56 2.09
C ALA A 150 5.64 -0.24 1.40
N ARG A 151 5.10 0.03 0.20
CA ARG A 151 5.35 1.29 -0.53
C ARG A 151 4.89 2.52 0.23
N ILE A 152 3.66 2.51 0.75
CA ILE A 152 3.12 3.65 1.50
C ILE A 152 3.93 3.90 2.76
N ILE A 153 4.21 2.85 3.53
CA ILE A 153 5.05 2.94 4.74
C ILE A 153 6.41 3.55 4.39
N TYR A 154 7.08 3.02 3.38
CA TYR A 154 8.39 3.49 2.96
C TYR A 154 8.34 4.96 2.51
N SER A 155 7.43 5.30 1.59
CA SER A 155 7.32 6.65 1.05
C SER A 155 7.03 7.68 2.13
N TYR A 156 6.08 7.38 3.03
CA TYR A 156 5.65 8.33 4.05
C TYR A 156 6.66 8.47 5.18
N TYR A 157 7.35 7.38 5.52
CA TYR A 157 8.46 7.43 6.47
C TYR A 157 9.58 8.35 5.98
N HIS A 158 9.94 8.25 4.70
CA HIS A 158 10.93 9.14 4.09
C HIS A 158 10.44 10.58 3.97
N GLU A 159 9.19 10.79 3.53
CA GLU A 159 8.58 12.12 3.41
C GLU A 159 8.53 12.84 4.78
N ALA A 160 8.13 12.14 5.84
CA ALA A 160 8.14 12.69 7.19
C ALA A 160 9.56 13.03 7.66
N GLY A 161 10.55 12.15 7.41
CA GLY A 161 11.94 12.39 7.79
C GLY A 161 12.56 13.61 7.08
N MET A 162 12.27 13.81 5.79
CA MET A 162 12.67 15.01 5.05
C MET A 162 12.05 16.26 5.68
N LEU A 163 10.74 16.20 5.95
CA LEU A 163 10.03 17.31 6.58
C LEU A 163 10.64 17.63 7.94
N GLU A 164 10.92 16.67 8.82
CA GLU A 164 11.54 16.87 10.14
C GLU A 164 12.90 17.59 10.05
N GLN A 165 13.68 17.30 9.01
CA GLN A 165 14.98 17.94 8.73
C GLN A 165 14.84 19.35 8.14
N GLY A 166 13.62 19.78 7.80
CA GLY A 166 13.35 21.07 7.19
C GLY A 166 13.52 21.07 5.67
N GLU A 167 13.62 19.89 5.06
CA GLU A 167 13.70 19.71 3.61
C GLU A 167 12.29 19.72 2.98
N ASN A 168 12.23 19.96 1.67
CA ASN A 168 10.99 19.90 0.91
C ASN A 168 10.88 18.56 0.15
N PRO A 169 9.90 17.69 0.47
CA PRO A 169 9.68 16.43 -0.24
C PRO A 169 8.79 16.55 -1.50
N TYR A 170 8.28 17.75 -1.80
CA TYR A 170 7.38 18.03 -2.94
C TYR A 170 8.09 18.76 -4.07
#